data_AF-A0AA36HUI8-F1
#
_entry.id   AF-A0AA36HUI8-F1
#
_cell.length_a   1.000
_cell.length_b   1.000
_cell.length_c   1.000
_cell.angle_alpha   90.00
_cell.angle_beta   90.00
_cell.angle_gamma   90.00
#
_symmetry.space_group_name_H-M   'P 1'
#
loop_
_entity.id
_entity.type
_entity.pdbx_description
1 polymer ?
#
loop_
_entity_poly.entity_id
_entity_poly.type
_entity_poly.pdbx_seq_one_letter_code
_entity_poly.pdbx_strand_id
1 'polypeptide(L)'
;MPGFAQCQELPGPEGKLLLVLLARRSRRHAGTRYNARGLDDDGEAANWVETEMLVKLPGNKEHWLALTQVRGSAPVFWEQRSSGSNVTVTRGFELASLGFQKHEAWMQREYGDSFYVSLLSQAGNKRDTEGLALA
;
A
#
# COMPACT_ATOMS: atom_id res chain seq x y z
N MET A 1 -13.13 2.97 -11.44
CA MET A 1 -11.71 2.68 -11.12
C MET A 1 -11.44 1.23 -11.50
N PRO A 2 -10.26 0.88 -12.07
CA PRO A 2 -9.87 -0.53 -12.14
C PRO A 2 -9.76 -1.07 -10.71
N GLY A 3 -10.27 -2.28 -10.48
CA GLY A 3 -10.43 -2.81 -9.13
C GLY A 3 -11.19 -4.13 -9.11
N PHE A 4 -11.59 -4.52 -7.92
CA PHE A 4 -12.36 -5.73 -7.64
C PHE A 4 -13.50 -5.39 -6.69
N ALA A 5 -14.65 -6.05 -6.85
CA ALA A 5 -15.76 -5.98 -5.93
C ALA A 5 -16.48 -7.33 -5.91
N GLN A 6 -16.58 -7.93 -4.73
CA GLN A 6 -17.36 -9.15 -4.52
C GLN A 6 -18.15 -9.03 -3.22
N CYS A 7 -19.36 -9.57 -3.24
CA CYS A 7 -20.24 -9.65 -2.09
C CYS A 7 -20.68 -11.10 -1.91
N GLN A 8 -20.61 -11.61 -0.68
CA GLN A 8 -20.94 -13.00 -0.39
C GLN A 8 -21.60 -13.13 1.00
N GLU A 9 -22.69 -13.89 1.07
CA GLU A 9 -23.22 -14.35 2.35
C GLU A 9 -22.39 -15.51 2.88
N LEU A 10 -21.98 -15.43 4.14
CA LEU A 10 -21.23 -16.47 4.84
C LEU A 10 -21.99 -16.94 6.08
N PRO A 11 -21.92 -18.23 6.44
CA PRO A 11 -22.43 -18.68 7.73
C PRO A 11 -21.59 -18.10 8.86
N GLY A 12 -22.25 -17.54 9.87
CA GLY A 12 -21.64 -17.07 11.12
C GLY A 12 -22.28 -17.74 12.34
N PRO A 13 -21.65 -17.62 13.52
CA PRO A 13 -22.10 -18.30 14.74
C PRO A 13 -23.50 -17.87 15.20
N GLU A 14 -23.90 -16.62 14.95
CA GLU A 14 -25.19 -16.05 15.35
C GLU A 14 -26.15 -15.84 14.16
N GLY A 15 -25.79 -16.34 12.98
CA GLY A 15 -26.56 -16.17 11.75
C GLY A 15 -25.69 -15.82 10.55
N LYS A 16 -26.32 -15.53 9.41
CA LYS A 16 -25.61 -15.19 8.19
C LYS A 16 -24.93 -13.82 8.29
N LEU A 17 -23.69 -13.76 7.83
CA LEU A 17 -22.88 -12.55 7.67
C LEU A 17 -22.89 -12.14 6.20
N LEU A 18 -22.84 -10.84 5.93
CA LEU A 18 -22.56 -10.33 4.57
C LEU A 18 -21.13 -9.83 4.52
N LEU A 19 -20.28 -10.49 3.75
CA LEU A 19 -18.92 -10.05 3.46
C LEU A 19 -18.91 -9.29 2.13
N VAL A 20 -18.36 -8.09 2.13
CA VAL A 20 -18.05 -7.34 0.90
C VAL A 20 -16.56 -7.10 0.85
N LEU A 21 -15.92 -7.49 -0.24
CA LEU A 21 -14.51 -7.21 -0.50
C LEU A 21 -14.42 -6.25 -1.68
N LEU A 22 -13.83 -5.09 -1.45
CA LEU A 22 -13.57 -4.06 -2.45
C LEU A 22 -12.06 -3.87 -2.57
N ALA A 23 -11.54 -3.77 -3.79
CA ALA A 23 -10.18 -3.33 -4.04
C ALA A 23 -10.17 -2.21 -5.08
N ARG A 24 -9.56 -1.08 -4.76
CA ARG A 24 -9.49 0.12 -5.59
C ARG A 24 -8.04 0.41 -5.92
N ARG A 25 -7.69 0.38 -7.21
CA ARG A 25 -6.35 0.82 -7.66
C ARG A 25 -6.36 2.31 -7.92
N SER A 26 -5.38 3.01 -7.35
CA SER A 26 -5.17 4.42 -7.58
C SER A 26 -4.87 4.71 -9.05
N ARG A 27 -5.34 5.87 -9.52
CA ARG A 27 -4.99 6.44 -10.84
C ARG A 27 -3.82 7.41 -10.75
N ARG A 28 -3.47 7.79 -9.52
CA ARG A 28 -2.35 8.65 -9.18
C ARG A 28 -1.04 7.88 -9.24
N HIS A 29 0.03 8.56 -9.67
CA HIS A 29 1.31 7.96 -10.05
C HIS A 29 1.16 6.63 -10.81
N ALA A 30 0.18 6.58 -11.73
CA ALA A 30 -0.13 5.38 -12.50
C ALA A 30 0.82 5.28 -13.71
N GLY A 31 1.52 4.16 -13.81
CA GLY A 31 2.31 3.82 -14.98
C GLY A 31 2.35 2.31 -15.20
N THR A 32 2.99 1.87 -16.27
CA THR A 32 3.24 0.44 -16.49
C THR A 32 4.21 -0.08 -15.43
N ARG A 33 4.18 -1.39 -15.15
CA ARG A 33 5.03 -2.08 -14.14
C ARG A 33 6.54 -1.78 -14.25
N TYR A 34 6.97 -1.28 -15.40
CA TYR A 34 8.37 -0.93 -15.71
C TYR A 34 8.65 0.58 -15.75
N ASN A 35 7.62 1.44 -15.75
CA ASN A 35 7.78 2.89 -15.92
C ASN A 35 7.41 3.72 -14.67
N ALA A 36 6.58 3.20 -13.76
CA ALA A 36 6.24 3.89 -12.51
C ALA A 36 6.53 3.00 -11.30
N ARG A 37 7.55 3.37 -10.53
CA ARG A 37 8.00 2.70 -9.32
C ARG A 37 8.43 3.74 -8.30
N GLY A 38 8.35 3.35 -7.03
CA GLY A 38 8.73 4.24 -5.95
C GLY A 38 7.75 5.40 -5.80
N LEU A 39 8.31 6.54 -5.43
CA LEU A 39 7.62 7.79 -5.14
C LEU A 39 7.78 8.79 -6.29
N ASP A 40 6.77 9.62 -6.50
CA ASP A 40 6.90 10.86 -7.29
C ASP A 40 7.19 12.09 -6.42
N ASP A 41 7.32 13.25 -7.07
CA ASP A 41 7.61 14.53 -6.43
C ASP A 41 6.50 15.04 -5.49
N ASP A 42 5.28 14.52 -5.67
CA ASP A 42 4.11 14.85 -4.87
C ASP A 42 3.98 13.93 -3.63
N GLY A 43 4.81 12.88 -3.52
CA GLY A 43 4.79 11.94 -2.41
C GLY A 43 3.85 10.76 -2.63
N GLU A 44 3.45 10.49 -3.88
CA GLU A 44 2.51 9.43 -4.23
C GLU A 44 3.28 8.17 -4.62
N ALA A 45 3.03 7.08 -3.90
CA ALA A 45 3.66 5.80 -4.18
C ALA A 45 2.99 5.08 -5.35
N ALA A 46 3.79 4.55 -6.28
CA ALA A 46 3.30 3.87 -7.47
C ALA A 46 2.53 2.60 -7.09
N ASN A 47 1.62 2.17 -7.98
CA ASN A 47 0.85 0.93 -7.82
C ASN A 47 0.05 0.85 -6.50
N TRP A 48 -0.42 1.99 -6.00
CA TRP A 48 -1.24 2.07 -4.80
C TRP A 48 -2.59 1.35 -4.97
N VAL A 49 -2.90 0.45 -4.04
CA VAL A 49 -4.16 -0.28 -3.97
C VAL A 49 -4.67 -0.22 -2.54
N GLU A 50 -5.94 0.13 -2.42
CA GLU A 50 -6.70 0.08 -1.18
C GLU A 50 -7.65 -1.12 -1.24
N THR A 51 -7.59 -1.99 -0.25
CA THR A 51 -8.48 -3.14 -0.10
C THR A 51 -9.32 -2.94 1.15
N GLU A 52 -10.63 -2.92 0.99
CA GLU A 52 -11.60 -2.70 2.05
C GLU A 52 -12.47 -3.94 2.19
N MET A 53 -12.48 -4.49 3.41
CA MET A 53 -13.33 -5.60 3.79
C MET A 53 -14.44 -5.08 4.69
N LEU A 54 -15.68 -5.18 4.23
CA LEU A 54 -16.88 -4.83 4.99
C LEU A 54 -17.59 -6.09 5.45
N VAL A 55 -17.97 -6.14 6.73
CA VAL A 55 -18.73 -7.25 7.30
C VAL A 55 -20.01 -6.71 7.94
N LYS A 56 -21.16 -7.16 7.45
CA LYS A 56 -22.45 -6.93 8.10
C LYS A 56 -22.75 -8.09 9.05
N LEU A 57 -23.00 -7.76 10.32
CA LEU A 57 -23.33 -8.74 11.36
C LEU A 57 -24.80 -9.20 11.27
N PRO A 58 -25.13 -10.39 11.81
CA PRO A 58 -26.49 -10.90 11.83
C PRO A 58 -27.33 -10.13 12.85
N GLY A 59 -28.66 -10.13 12.71
CA GLY A 59 -29.57 -9.65 13.76
C GLY A 59 -29.74 -8.13 13.89
N ASN A 60 -28.81 -7.30 13.41
CA ASN A 60 -28.99 -5.86 13.34
C ASN A 60 -28.67 -5.31 11.93
N LYS A 61 -29.59 -4.53 11.36
CA LYS A 61 -29.48 -4.04 9.98
C LYS A 61 -28.41 -2.95 9.81
N GLU A 62 -27.91 -2.38 10.90
CA GLU A 62 -27.08 -1.16 10.88
C GLU A 62 -25.62 -1.36 11.32
N HIS A 63 -25.24 -2.51 11.87
CA HIS A 63 -23.86 -2.73 12.31
C HIS A 63 -22.99 -3.29 11.17
N TRP A 64 -22.04 -2.45 10.75
CA TRP A 64 -21.00 -2.79 9.79
C TRP A 64 -19.64 -2.66 10.44
N LEU A 65 -18.77 -3.62 10.16
CA LEU A 65 -17.34 -3.55 10.44
C LEU A 65 -16.62 -3.28 9.13
N ALA A 66 -15.59 -2.44 9.18
CA ALA A 66 -14.74 -2.14 8.03
C ALA A 66 -13.28 -2.33 8.42
N LEU A 67 -12.52 -3.01 7.57
CA LEU A 67 -11.07 -3.10 7.66
C LEU A 67 -10.46 -2.68 6.33
N THR A 68 -9.63 -1.65 6.37
CA THR A 68 -8.90 -1.16 5.20
C THR A 68 -7.43 -1.53 5.31
N GLN A 69 -6.90 -2.14 4.24
CA GLN A 69 -5.48 -2.43 4.07
C GLN A 69 -4.99 -1.76 2.80
N VAL A 70 -3.83 -1.14 2.88
CA VAL A 70 -3.20 -0.48 1.73
C VAL A 70 -1.91 -1.19 1.33
N ARG A 71 -1.63 -1.16 0.03
CA ARG A 71 -0.39 -1.69 -0.54
C ARG A 71 0.07 -0.78 -1.65
N GLY A 72 1.36 -0.43 -1.65
CA GLY A 72 1.99 0.34 -2.71
C GLY A 72 3.43 -0.09 -2.97
N SER A 73 4.09 0.61 -3.88
CA SER A 73 5.55 0.54 -4.00
C SER A 73 6.21 1.11 -2.75
N ALA A 74 7.44 0.68 -2.43
CA ALA A 74 8.20 1.27 -1.34
C ALA A 74 8.33 2.81 -1.56
N PRO A 75 8.00 3.65 -0.57
CA PRO A 75 7.85 5.11 -0.72
C PRO A 75 9.20 5.85 -0.73
N VAL A 76 10.06 5.46 -1.68
CA VAL A 76 11.38 6.04 -1.93
C VAL A 76 11.51 6.28 -3.44
N PHE A 77 12.35 7.21 -3.87
CA PHE A 77 12.65 7.39 -5.29
C PHE A 77 13.56 6.26 -5.79
N TRP A 78 13.01 5.30 -6.52
CA TRP A 78 13.80 4.17 -7.04
C TRP A 78 13.33 3.71 -8.41
N GLU A 79 14.28 3.20 -9.17
CA GLU A 79 14.06 2.63 -10.50
C GLU A 79 14.60 1.21 -10.56
N GLN A 80 14.01 0.40 -11.45
CA GLN A 80 14.55 -0.92 -11.79
C GLN A 80 15.07 -0.88 -13.22
N ARG A 81 16.39 -1.02 -13.39
CA ARG A 81 16.99 -1.06 -14.73
C ARG A 81 16.75 -2.46 -15.31
N SER A 82 15.99 -2.53 -16.40
CA SER A 82 15.58 -3.78 -17.09
C SER A 82 14.71 -4.73 -16.25
N SER A 83 14.31 -5.87 -16.81
CA SER A 83 13.51 -6.89 -16.12
C SER A 83 14.25 -7.66 -15.02
N GLY A 84 15.54 -7.36 -14.75
CA GLY A 84 16.36 -7.98 -13.71
C GLY A 84 16.23 -7.32 -12.34
N SER A 85 16.70 -7.95 -11.27
CA SER A 85 16.58 -7.50 -9.86
C SER A 85 17.37 -6.24 -9.47
N ASN A 86 17.96 -5.52 -10.42
CA ASN A 86 18.82 -4.37 -10.15
C ASN A 86 17.97 -3.12 -9.86
N VAL A 87 17.89 -2.76 -8.58
CA VAL A 87 17.16 -1.59 -8.08
C VAL A 87 18.18 -0.51 -7.71
N THR A 88 17.92 0.73 -8.11
CA THR A 88 18.75 1.87 -7.75
C THR A 88 17.88 2.97 -7.16
N VAL A 89 18.26 3.47 -5.98
CA VAL A 89 17.67 4.68 -5.42
C VAL A 89 18.19 5.88 -6.22
N THR A 90 17.28 6.68 -6.77
CA THR A 90 17.62 7.71 -7.76
C THR A 90 17.89 9.09 -7.15
N ARG A 91 17.57 9.27 -5.86
CA ARG A 91 17.77 10.52 -5.15
C ARG A 91 18.58 10.31 -3.87
N GLY A 92 19.38 11.32 -3.52
CA GLY A 92 20.13 11.33 -2.27
C GLY A 92 19.22 11.26 -1.04
N PHE A 93 19.81 10.91 0.10
CA PHE A 93 19.09 10.70 1.36
C PHE A 93 18.17 11.86 1.72
N GLU A 94 18.64 13.10 1.67
CA GLU A 94 17.85 14.29 2.05
C GLU A 94 16.56 14.43 1.23
N LEU A 95 16.65 14.25 -0.10
CA LEU A 95 15.49 14.32 -0.98
C LEU A 95 14.55 13.12 -0.79
N ALA A 96 15.11 11.93 -0.55
CA ALA A 96 14.33 10.73 -0.24
C ALA A 96 13.54 10.89 1.07
N SER A 97 14.17 11.41 2.12
CA SER A 97 13.51 11.71 3.40
C SER A 97 12.39 12.75 3.23
N LEU A 98 12.62 13.82 2.45
CA LEU A 98 11.59 14.81 2.20
C LEU A 98 10.38 14.23 1.44
N GLY A 99 10.64 13.39 0.43
CA GLY A 99 9.58 12.67 -0.29
C GLY A 99 8.81 11.75 0.66
N PHE A 100 9.51 10.96 1.46
CA PHE A 100 8.90 10.07 2.43
C PHE A 100 8.04 10.82 3.45
N GLN A 101 8.51 11.96 3.98
CA GLN A 101 7.72 12.78 4.91
C GLN A 101 6.41 13.29 4.27
N LYS A 102 6.43 13.67 2.98
CA LYS A 102 5.19 14.00 2.26
C LYS A 102 4.25 12.79 2.18
N HIS A 103 4.80 11.63 1.85
CA HIS A 103 4.04 10.37 1.79
C HIS A 103 3.41 10.02 3.14
N GLU A 104 4.20 10.11 4.21
CA GLU A 104 3.76 9.83 5.58
C GLU A 104 2.69 10.81 6.05
N ALA A 105 2.85 12.11 5.77
CA ALA A 105 1.83 13.11 6.08
C ALA A 105 0.51 12.82 5.35
N TRP A 106 0.59 12.35 4.11
CA TRP A 106 -0.58 11.90 3.37
C TRP A 106 -1.20 10.64 3.99
N MET A 107 -0.38 9.63 4.33
CA MET A 107 -0.83 8.40 4.98
C MET A 107 -1.55 8.68 6.29
N GLN A 108 -0.97 9.52 7.15
CA GLN A 108 -1.57 9.91 8.42
C GLN A 108 -2.91 10.63 8.22
N ARG A 109 -3.02 11.47 7.18
CA ARG A 109 -4.26 12.20 6.89
C ARG A 109 -5.38 11.28 6.40
N GLU A 110 -5.07 10.32 5.53
CA GLU A 110 -6.10 9.46 4.92
C GLU A 110 -6.44 8.23 5.78
N TYR A 111 -5.45 7.63 6.44
CA TYR A 111 -5.56 6.34 7.12
C TYR A 111 -5.27 6.39 8.62
N GLY A 112 -4.73 7.50 9.12
CA GLY A 112 -4.25 7.60 10.50
C GLY A 112 -3.01 6.74 10.73
N ASP A 113 -2.84 6.30 11.98
CA ASP A 113 -1.67 5.55 12.41
C ASP A 113 -1.52 4.26 11.58
N SER A 114 -0.39 4.15 10.89
CA SER A 114 -0.14 3.09 9.90
C SER A 114 1.10 2.29 10.25
N PHE A 115 1.06 0.98 10.00
CA PHE A 115 2.21 0.09 10.13
C PHE A 115 2.75 -0.29 8.75
N TYR A 116 4.06 -0.12 8.55
CA TYR A 116 4.73 -0.53 7.32
C TYR A 116 5.25 -1.96 7.44
N VAL A 117 4.79 -2.84 6.55
CA VAL A 117 5.23 -4.24 6.50
C VAL A 117 6.00 -4.46 5.20
N SER A 118 7.29 -4.77 5.32
CA SER A 118 8.16 -5.16 4.20
C SER A 118 8.47 -6.65 4.26
N LEU A 119 8.28 -7.34 3.13
CA LEU A 119 8.60 -8.76 2.97
C LEU A 119 9.87 -9.00 2.12
N LEU A 120 10.70 -7.97 1.95
CA LEU A 120 11.96 -8.11 1.22
C LEU A 120 12.91 -9.03 2.00
N SER A 121 13.50 -10.02 1.32
CA SER A 121 14.46 -10.92 1.95
C SER A 121 15.72 -10.15 2.33
N GLN A 122 16.17 -10.30 3.59
CA GLN A 122 17.45 -9.75 4.06
C GLN A 122 18.69 -10.43 3.44
N ALA A 123 18.48 -11.44 2.57
CA ALA A 123 19.54 -12.18 1.92
C ALA A 123 20.06 -11.41 0.69
N GLY A 124 21.04 -10.53 0.92
CA GLY A 124 21.83 -9.92 -0.16
C GLY A 124 22.50 -8.61 0.24
N ASN A 125 23.73 -8.71 0.75
CA ASN A 125 24.68 -7.61 0.98
C ASN A 125 24.32 -6.65 2.14
N LYS A 126 24.91 -6.92 3.32
CA LYS A 126 24.90 -6.10 4.55
C LYS A 126 25.44 -4.65 4.41
N ARG A 127 25.67 -4.13 3.20
CA ARG A 127 26.36 -2.85 2.99
C ARG A 127 25.45 -1.64 2.79
N ASP A 128 24.17 -1.82 2.46
CA ASP A 128 23.32 -0.69 2.05
C ASP A 128 22.02 -0.52 2.89
N THR A 129 21.78 -1.33 3.92
CA THR A 129 20.50 -1.35 4.66
C THR A 129 20.48 -0.55 5.96
N GLU A 130 21.60 0.03 6.41
CA GLU A 130 21.64 0.79 7.68
C GLU A 130 20.84 2.11 7.64
N GLY A 131 20.41 2.57 6.46
CA GLY A 131 19.58 3.78 6.32
C GLY A 131 18.08 3.55 6.11
N LEU A 132 17.61 2.30 6.01
CA LEU A 132 16.21 1.97 5.66
C LEU A 132 15.42 1.30 6.79
N ALA A 133 16.04 1.08 7.96
CA ALA A 133 15.40 0.40 9.10
C ALA A 133 14.81 1.36 10.16
N LEU A 134 14.91 2.69 9.95
CA LEU A 134 14.47 3.71 10.92
C LEU A 134 13.77 4.90 10.24
N ALA A 135 12.87 4.62 9.30
CA ALA A 135 11.85 5.55 8.85
C ALA A 135 10.48 4.88 9.03
#